data_AF-A0A0P9CZH8-F1
#
_entry.id   AF-A0A0P9CZH8-F1
#
_cell.length_a   1.000
_cell.length_b   1.000
_cell.length_c   1.000
_cell.angle_alpha   90.00
_cell.angle_beta   90.00
_cell.angle_gamma   90.00
#
_symmetry.space_group_name_H-M   'P 1'
#
loop_
_entity.id
_entity.type
_entity.pdbx_description
1 polymer ?
#
loop_
_entity_poly.entity_id
_entity_poly.type
_entity_poly.pdbx_seq_one_letter_code
_entity_poly.pdbx_strand_id
1 'polypeptide(L)'
;GLDALGRLPNVADVGTALARQHALPSRQPGEDDESAGMRYILTHVPGGYQPVGVDEVIAVAHQLGGVAVLAHPGRSKGIYAIPATESDLAAMAEAGLDGLEAFYPSHSEDQRAFYRDVAQRLGLLVTGGSDSHGPQQPLAQWPAKWCAAFLERMGV
;
A
#
# COMPACT_ATOMS: atom_id res chain seq x y z
N GLY A 1 21.75 5.29 15.85
CA GLY A 1 21.63 4.16 14.91
C GLY A 1 20.43 3.33 15.29
N LEU A 2 20.12 2.27 14.54
CA LEU A 2 19.01 1.37 14.83
C LEU A 2 19.08 0.80 16.26
N ASP A 3 20.29 0.59 16.78
CA ASP A 3 20.56 0.08 18.14
C ASP A 3 20.13 1.02 19.28
N ALA A 4 19.83 2.28 18.98
CA ALA A 4 19.45 3.28 19.99
C ALA A 4 17.93 3.35 20.24
N LEU A 5 17.12 2.57 19.50
CA LEU A 5 15.65 2.70 19.52
C LEU A 5 14.98 2.11 20.78
N GLY A 6 15.69 1.26 21.55
CA GLY A 6 15.11 0.62 22.75
C GLY A 6 13.95 -0.35 22.47
N ARG A 7 13.66 -0.62 21.19
CA ARG A 7 12.68 -1.57 20.66
C ARG A 7 13.21 -2.18 19.36
N LEU A 8 12.59 -3.26 18.88
CA LEU A 8 12.89 -3.77 17.54
C LEU A 8 12.61 -2.68 16.49
N PRO A 9 13.54 -2.47 15.53
CA PRO A 9 13.35 -1.50 14.47
C PRO A 9 12.26 -1.98 13.50
N ASN A 10 11.39 -1.06 13.08
CA ASN A 10 10.38 -1.32 12.06
C ASN A 10 10.88 -0.89 10.67
N VAL A 11 10.07 -1.12 9.64
CA VAL A 11 10.41 -0.79 8.25
C VAL A 11 10.83 0.68 8.07
N ALA A 12 10.13 1.61 8.73
CA ALA A 12 10.42 3.04 8.62
C ALA A 12 11.73 3.43 9.32
N ASP A 13 12.04 2.81 10.46
CA ASP A 13 13.31 3.05 11.18
C ASP A 13 14.50 2.60 10.32
N VAL A 14 14.39 1.39 9.77
CA VAL A 14 15.40 0.77 8.90
C VAL A 14 15.58 1.60 7.64
N GLY A 15 14.49 1.97 6.96
CA GLY A 15 14.53 2.86 5.79
C GLY A 15 15.19 4.20 6.08
N THR A 16 14.85 4.85 7.19
CA THR A 16 15.43 6.14 7.60
C THR A 16 16.93 6.03 7.90
N ALA A 17 17.35 4.97 8.61
CA ALA A 17 18.75 4.76 8.95
C ALA A 17 19.61 4.50 7.70
N LEU A 18 19.10 3.69 6.78
CA LEU A 18 19.81 3.30 5.55
C LEU A 18 19.88 4.46 4.55
N ALA A 19 18.81 5.25 4.42
CA ALA A 19 18.79 6.46 3.60
C ALA A 19 19.83 7.50 4.07
N ARG A 20 19.97 7.71 5.38
CA ARG A 20 20.94 8.67 5.95
C ARG A 20 22.41 8.28 5.74
N GLN A 21 22.68 6.98 5.60
CA GLN A 21 24.05 6.47 5.48
C GLN A 21 24.42 6.10 4.04
N HIS A 22 23.47 6.17 3.09
CA HIS A 22 23.61 5.67 1.71
C HIS A 22 24.17 4.24 1.63
N ALA A 23 24.03 3.47 2.70
CA ALA A 23 24.63 2.15 2.85
C ALA A 23 23.49 1.15 3.09
N LEU A 24 23.05 0.52 2.01
CA LEU A 24 22.09 -0.58 2.02
C LEU A 24 22.87 -1.89 1.82
N PRO A 25 23.18 -2.64 2.89
CA PRO A 25 23.83 -3.94 2.75
C PRO A 25 22.99 -4.83 1.82
N SER A 26 23.63 -5.49 0.86
CA SER A 26 22.98 -6.36 -0.13
C SER A 26 22.04 -5.67 -1.13
N ARG A 27 22.14 -4.34 -1.33
CA ARG A 27 21.49 -3.63 -2.44
C ARG A 27 21.92 -4.24 -3.78
N GLN A 28 20.95 -4.49 -4.66
CA GLN A 28 21.24 -4.96 -6.01
C GLN A 28 21.48 -3.78 -6.98
N PRO A 29 22.32 -3.93 -8.01
CA PRO A 29 22.47 -2.90 -9.04
C PRO A 29 21.13 -2.50 -9.66
N GLY A 30 20.84 -1.19 -9.73
CA GLY A 30 19.61 -0.65 -10.33
C GLY A 30 18.38 -0.68 -9.42
N GLU A 31 18.51 -1.13 -8.17
CA GLU A 31 17.40 -1.19 -7.24
C GLU A 31 17.12 0.14 -6.53
N ASP A 32 15.83 0.47 -6.31
CA ASP A 32 15.40 1.63 -5.53
C ASP A 32 15.54 1.42 -4.00
N ASP A 33 15.48 2.52 -3.24
CA ASP A 33 15.74 2.48 -1.80
C ASP A 33 14.67 1.69 -1.01
N GLU A 34 13.42 1.69 -1.48
CA GLU A 34 12.31 0.92 -0.89
C GLU A 34 12.57 -0.59 -1.02
N SER A 35 12.88 -1.04 -2.24
CA SER A 35 13.12 -2.46 -2.55
C SER A 35 14.37 -2.98 -1.81
N ALA A 36 15.44 -2.16 -1.78
CA ALA A 36 16.66 -2.49 -1.06
C ALA A 36 16.45 -2.55 0.46
N GLY A 37 15.69 -1.60 1.01
CA GLY A 37 15.30 -1.59 2.43
C GLY A 37 14.45 -2.81 2.80
N MET A 38 13.44 -3.13 1.99
CA MET A 38 12.60 -4.32 2.20
C MET A 38 13.43 -5.60 2.14
N ARG A 39 14.35 -5.75 1.17
CA ARG A 39 15.22 -6.92 1.13
C ARG A 39 16.04 -7.05 2.38
N TYR A 40 16.66 -5.97 2.83
CA TYR A 40 17.46 -5.98 4.04
C TYR A 40 16.65 -6.49 5.23
N ILE A 41 15.42 -5.99 5.42
CA ILE A 41 14.52 -6.42 6.50
C ILE A 41 14.20 -7.90 6.38
N LEU A 42 13.74 -8.35 5.21
CA LEU A 42 13.34 -9.74 5.00
C LEU A 42 14.49 -10.75 5.10
N THR A 43 15.74 -10.32 4.89
CA THR A 43 16.90 -11.21 4.85
C THR A 43 17.81 -11.13 6.08
N HIS A 44 17.92 -9.96 6.73
CA HIS A 44 18.88 -9.69 7.79
C HIS A 44 18.24 -9.34 9.14
N VAL A 45 16.92 -9.13 9.19
CA VAL A 45 16.20 -8.81 10.44
C VAL A 45 15.19 -9.93 10.73
N PRO A 46 15.58 -11.01 11.43
CA PRO A 46 14.65 -12.08 11.82
C PRO A 46 13.45 -11.51 12.58
N GLY A 47 12.25 -11.80 12.10
CA GLY A 47 11.01 -11.25 12.68
C GLY A 47 10.80 -9.74 12.45
N GLY A 48 11.62 -9.09 11.61
CA GLY A 48 11.49 -7.67 11.28
C GLY A 48 10.28 -7.33 10.41
N TYR A 49 9.66 -8.34 9.78
CA TYR A 49 8.41 -8.21 9.05
C TYR A 49 7.34 -9.11 9.68
N GLN A 50 6.45 -8.49 10.46
CA GLN A 50 5.31 -9.13 11.11
C GLN A 50 4.06 -8.30 10.82
N PRO A 51 3.50 -8.41 9.60
CA PRO A 51 2.29 -7.68 9.26
C PRO A 51 1.13 -8.20 10.11
N VAL A 52 0.27 -7.28 10.51
CA VAL A 52 -1.02 -7.59 11.14
C VAL A 52 -1.93 -8.24 10.08
N GLY A 53 -2.85 -9.11 10.50
CA GLY A 53 -3.83 -9.72 9.61
C GLY A 53 -4.71 -8.68 8.93
N VAL A 54 -5.13 -8.92 7.68
CA VAL A 54 -5.96 -7.98 6.93
C VAL A 54 -7.30 -7.73 7.63
N ASP A 55 -7.92 -8.81 8.13
CA ASP A 55 -9.13 -8.80 8.95
C ASP A 55 -8.94 -7.98 10.24
N GLU A 56 -7.81 -8.12 10.92
CA GLU A 56 -7.50 -7.35 12.12
C GLU A 56 -7.31 -5.86 11.81
N VAL A 57 -6.62 -5.52 10.72
CA VAL A 57 -6.48 -4.12 10.26
C VAL A 57 -7.84 -3.51 9.93
N ILE A 58 -8.69 -4.23 9.21
CA ILE A 58 -10.07 -3.80 8.89
C ILE A 58 -10.86 -3.58 10.19
N ALA A 59 -10.84 -4.55 11.10
CA ALA A 59 -11.57 -4.46 12.36
C ALA A 59 -11.16 -3.24 13.20
N VAL A 60 -9.85 -2.96 13.30
CA VAL A 60 -9.34 -1.78 14.01
C VAL A 60 -9.80 -0.48 13.33
N ALA A 61 -9.74 -0.40 12.00
CA ALA A 61 -10.21 0.77 11.27
C ALA A 61 -11.69 1.03 11.56
N HIS A 62 -12.54 0.01 11.47
CA HIS A 62 -13.98 0.13 11.72
C HIS A 62 -14.30 0.47 13.18
N GLN A 63 -13.57 -0.10 14.16
CA GLN A 63 -13.74 0.23 15.58
C GLN A 63 -13.48 1.72 15.87
N LEU A 64 -12.62 2.36 15.07
CA LEU A 64 -12.32 3.79 15.16
C LEU A 64 -13.23 4.65 14.26
N GLY A 65 -14.24 4.06 13.62
CA GLY A 65 -15.14 4.73 12.69
C GLY A 65 -14.50 5.06 11.33
N GLY A 66 -13.33 4.48 11.05
CA GLY A 66 -12.62 4.61 9.78
C GLY A 66 -13.16 3.69 8.69
N VAL A 67 -12.57 3.83 7.50
CA VAL A 67 -12.88 3.05 6.30
C VAL A 67 -11.59 2.39 5.82
N ALA A 68 -11.65 1.10 5.55
CA ALA A 68 -10.52 0.30 5.11
C ALA A 68 -10.47 0.21 3.58
N VAL A 69 -9.39 0.73 2.98
CA VAL A 69 -9.19 0.76 1.53
C VAL A 69 -7.88 0.09 1.17
N LEU A 70 -7.91 -0.84 0.21
CA LEU A 70 -6.69 -1.45 -0.32
C LEU A 70 -5.95 -0.46 -1.23
N ALA A 71 -4.76 -0.05 -0.80
CA ALA A 71 -3.90 0.85 -1.57
C ALA A 71 -3.22 0.12 -2.73
N HIS A 72 -3.20 0.78 -3.90
CA HIS A 72 -2.49 0.42 -5.13
C HIS A 72 -2.31 -1.09 -5.38
N PRO A 73 -3.41 -1.86 -5.51
CA PRO A 73 -3.35 -3.30 -5.78
C PRO A 73 -2.52 -3.60 -7.03
N GLY A 74 -1.70 -4.64 -6.97
CA GLY A 74 -0.90 -5.10 -8.11
C GLY A 74 0.38 -4.31 -8.33
N ARG A 75 0.64 -3.28 -7.50
CA ARG A 75 1.98 -2.72 -7.37
C ARG A 75 2.95 -3.83 -6.95
N SER A 76 4.05 -3.94 -7.69
CA SER A 76 5.14 -4.87 -7.42
C SER A 76 6.45 -4.13 -7.31
N LYS A 77 7.28 -4.52 -6.35
CA LYS A 77 8.59 -3.93 -6.06
C LYS A 77 9.60 -5.03 -5.77
N GLY A 78 10.09 -5.64 -6.84
CA GLY A 78 11.17 -6.63 -6.83
C GLY A 78 10.81 -7.94 -6.12
N ILE A 79 10.71 -7.90 -4.80
CA ILE A 79 10.58 -9.07 -3.91
C ILE A 79 9.19 -9.22 -3.28
N TYR A 80 8.28 -8.27 -3.49
CA TYR A 80 6.89 -8.35 -3.05
C TYR A 80 5.94 -7.73 -4.07
N ALA A 81 4.69 -8.17 -4.02
CA ALA A 81 3.58 -7.60 -4.78
C ALA A 81 2.35 -7.50 -3.87
N ILE A 82 1.55 -6.47 -4.10
CA ILE A 82 0.29 -6.29 -3.39
C ILE A 82 -0.77 -7.18 -4.06
N PRO A 83 -1.58 -7.92 -3.28
CA PRO A 83 -2.65 -8.75 -3.82
C PRO A 83 -3.58 -7.98 -4.76
N ALA A 84 -3.99 -8.62 -5.85
CA ALA A 84 -4.66 -7.95 -6.96
C ALA A 84 -5.55 -8.84 -7.81
N THR A 85 -5.58 -10.14 -7.53
CA THR A 85 -6.50 -11.02 -8.25
C THR A 85 -7.92 -10.79 -7.76
N GLU A 86 -8.90 -11.16 -8.57
CA GLU A 86 -10.30 -11.09 -8.16
C GLU A 86 -10.57 -11.92 -6.89
N SER A 87 -9.92 -13.08 -6.75
CA SER A 87 -10.04 -13.90 -5.54
C SER A 87 -9.46 -13.22 -4.31
N ASP A 88 -8.33 -12.51 -4.44
CA ASP A 88 -7.75 -11.75 -3.33
C ASP A 88 -8.73 -10.66 -2.89
N LEU A 89 -9.28 -9.91 -3.85
CA LEU A 89 -10.20 -8.81 -3.59
C LEU A 89 -11.52 -9.31 -3.00
N ALA A 90 -12.04 -10.45 -3.48
CA ALA A 90 -13.22 -11.09 -2.93
C ALA A 90 -13.00 -11.53 -1.48
N ALA A 91 -11.88 -12.18 -1.17
CA ALA A 91 -11.55 -12.59 0.19
C ALA A 91 -11.42 -11.39 1.15
N MET A 92 -10.83 -10.28 0.69
CA MET A 92 -10.75 -9.05 1.49
C MET A 92 -12.12 -8.38 1.65
N ALA A 93 -12.96 -8.38 0.62
CA ALA A 93 -14.34 -7.88 0.71
C ALA A 93 -15.17 -8.71 1.71
N GLU A 94 -15.03 -10.04 1.70
CA GLU A 94 -15.64 -10.93 2.70
C GLU A 94 -15.16 -10.64 4.12
N ALA A 95 -13.89 -10.23 4.27
CA ALA A 95 -13.32 -9.78 5.55
C ALA A 95 -13.75 -8.36 5.97
N GLY A 96 -14.54 -7.66 5.15
CA GLY A 96 -15.08 -6.33 5.45
C GLY A 96 -14.34 -5.15 4.84
N LEU A 97 -13.49 -5.37 3.82
CA LEU A 97 -12.86 -4.26 3.09
C LEU A 97 -13.94 -3.33 2.50
N ASP A 98 -13.77 -2.01 2.65
CA ASP A 98 -14.75 -1.04 2.16
C ASP A 98 -14.46 -0.56 0.73
N GLY A 99 -13.19 -0.59 0.31
CA GLY A 99 -12.78 -0.01 -0.96
C GLY A 99 -11.42 -0.44 -1.46
N LEU A 100 -11.10 -0.02 -2.69
CA LEU A 100 -9.79 -0.19 -3.30
C LEU A 100 -9.38 1.05 -4.10
N GLU A 101 -8.08 1.23 -4.27
CA GLU A 101 -7.52 2.28 -5.12
C GLU A 101 -7.46 1.80 -6.57
N ALA A 102 -8.44 2.19 -7.39
CA ALA A 102 -8.40 1.89 -8.81
C ALA A 102 -7.49 2.87 -9.55
N PHE A 103 -7.43 4.14 -9.11
CA PHE A 103 -6.69 5.20 -9.78
C PHE A 103 -5.35 5.46 -9.09
N TYR A 104 -4.34 4.71 -9.51
CA TYR A 104 -2.95 4.84 -9.09
C TYR A 104 -2.07 5.20 -10.30
N PRO A 105 -0.97 5.98 -10.16
CA PRO A 105 -0.21 6.50 -11.31
C PRO A 105 0.36 5.41 -12.21
N SER A 106 0.75 4.26 -11.65
CA SER A 106 1.31 3.15 -12.43
C SER A 106 0.29 2.14 -12.93
N HIS A 107 -1.00 2.29 -12.61
CA HIS A 107 -2.01 1.42 -13.20
C HIS A 107 -2.13 1.72 -14.70
N SER A 108 -2.22 0.67 -15.52
CA SER A 108 -2.64 0.79 -16.91
C SER A 108 -4.14 1.11 -17.02
N GLU A 109 -4.62 1.43 -18.23
CA GLU A 109 -6.05 1.56 -18.47
C GLU A 109 -6.81 0.25 -18.20
N ASP A 110 -6.23 -0.88 -18.59
CA ASP A 110 -6.79 -2.20 -18.34
C ASP A 110 -6.87 -2.52 -16.85
N GLN A 111 -5.83 -2.19 -16.08
CA GLN A 111 -5.85 -2.38 -14.63
C GLN A 111 -6.91 -1.49 -13.97
N ARG A 112 -7.00 -0.21 -14.37
CA ARG A 112 -8.07 0.69 -13.89
C ARG A 112 -9.45 0.14 -14.21
N ALA A 113 -9.66 -0.36 -15.42
CA ALA A 113 -10.93 -0.94 -15.84
C ALA A 113 -11.27 -2.19 -15.03
N PHE A 114 -10.30 -3.10 -14.87
CA PHE A 114 -10.42 -4.31 -14.07
C PHE A 114 -10.80 -4.00 -12.61
N TYR A 115 -10.05 -3.12 -11.94
CA TYR A 115 -10.32 -2.81 -10.53
C TYR A 115 -11.67 -2.11 -10.32
N ARG A 116 -12.10 -1.27 -11.27
CA ARG A 116 -13.43 -0.64 -11.21
C ARG A 116 -14.55 -1.67 -11.40
N ASP A 117 -14.39 -2.61 -12.31
CA ASP A 117 -15.36 -3.68 -12.54
C ASP A 117 -15.48 -4.61 -11.33
N VAL A 118 -14.34 -5.06 -10.77
CA VAL A 118 -14.32 -5.88 -9.56
C VAL A 118 -14.93 -5.12 -8.38
N ALA A 119 -14.58 -3.85 -8.19
CA ALA A 119 -15.14 -3.03 -7.12
C ALA A 119 -16.66 -2.92 -7.24
N GLN A 120 -17.19 -2.71 -8.45
CA GLN A 120 -18.63 -2.70 -8.69
C GLN A 120 -19.30 -4.04 -8.33
N ARG A 121 -18.71 -5.17 -8.73
CA ARG A 121 -19.28 -6.50 -8.46
C ARG A 121 -19.24 -6.89 -6.99
N LEU A 122 -18.22 -6.46 -6.26
CA LEU A 122 -18.03 -6.74 -4.84
C LEU A 122 -18.65 -5.67 -3.92
N GLY A 123 -19.20 -4.59 -4.47
CA GLY A 123 -19.76 -3.49 -3.68
C GLY A 123 -18.71 -2.62 -2.97
N LEU A 124 -17.47 -2.63 -3.46
CA LEU A 124 -16.36 -1.84 -2.92
C LEU A 124 -16.37 -0.41 -3.47
N LEU A 125 -15.97 0.53 -2.62
CA LEU A 125 -15.72 1.92 -2.97
C LEU A 125 -14.47 2.04 -3.85
N VAL A 126 -14.51 2.95 -4.83
CA VAL A 126 -13.37 3.27 -5.69
C VAL A 126 -12.68 4.53 -5.18
N THR A 127 -11.36 4.45 -5.00
CA THR A 127 -10.50 5.58 -4.60
C THR A 127 -9.37 5.83 -5.61
N GLY A 128 -8.65 6.93 -5.39
CA GLY A 128 -7.50 7.32 -6.19
C GLY A 128 -6.51 8.17 -5.39
N GLY A 129 -5.23 8.04 -5.69
CA GLY A 129 -4.16 8.68 -4.95
C GLY A 129 -2.89 8.80 -5.77
N SER A 130 -2.09 9.84 -5.47
CA SER A 130 -0.83 10.08 -6.18
C SER A 130 0.34 9.28 -5.61
N ASP A 131 0.23 8.82 -4.35
CA ASP A 131 1.32 8.19 -3.60
C ASP A 131 2.63 9.00 -3.67
N SER A 132 2.51 10.33 -3.64
CA SER A 132 3.64 11.25 -3.74
C SER A 132 4.40 11.34 -2.41
N HIS A 133 5.69 11.06 -2.46
CA HIS A 133 6.60 11.05 -1.30
C HIS A 133 7.47 12.31 -1.21
N GLY A 134 7.22 13.32 -2.05
CA GLY A 134 7.98 14.56 -2.02
C GLY A 134 7.65 15.52 -3.16
N PRO A 135 8.08 16.79 -3.06
CA PRO A 135 7.72 17.83 -4.01
C PRO A 135 8.27 17.59 -5.43
N GLN A 136 9.26 16.69 -5.60
CA GLN A 136 9.80 16.31 -6.89
C GLN A 136 8.94 15.27 -7.63
N GLN A 137 8.00 14.62 -6.94
CA GLN A 137 7.10 13.63 -7.52
C GLN A 137 5.76 14.29 -7.86
N PRO A 138 5.35 14.33 -9.15
CA PRO A 138 4.10 14.95 -9.56
C PRO A 138 2.88 14.34 -8.86
N LEU A 139 1.91 15.19 -8.51
CA LEU A 139 0.61 14.73 -8.03
C LEU A 139 -0.21 14.24 -9.22
N ALA A 140 -0.42 12.93 -9.31
CA ALA A 140 -1.39 12.39 -10.25
C ALA A 140 -2.80 12.88 -9.89
N GLN A 141 -3.60 13.19 -10.92
CA GLN A 141 -4.92 13.78 -10.77
C GLN A 141 -5.93 13.01 -11.61
N TRP A 142 -7.10 12.79 -11.02
CA TRP A 142 -8.26 12.21 -11.70
C TRP A 142 -9.52 13.00 -11.34
N PRO A 143 -10.56 12.98 -12.20
CA PRO A 143 -11.83 13.61 -11.88
C PRO A 143 -12.44 13.04 -10.58
N ALA A 144 -12.75 13.90 -9.61
CA ALA A 144 -13.34 13.51 -8.34
C ALA A 144 -14.62 12.67 -8.49
N LYS A 145 -15.41 12.94 -9.55
CA LYS A 145 -16.61 12.16 -9.90
C LYS A 145 -16.35 10.65 -10.09
N TRP A 146 -15.12 10.25 -10.36
CA TRP A 146 -14.76 8.84 -10.50
C TRP A 146 -14.64 8.12 -9.16
N CYS A 147 -14.51 8.86 -8.05
CA CYS A 147 -14.50 8.36 -6.68
C CYS A 147 -15.70 8.88 -5.88
N ALA A 148 -16.80 9.27 -6.55
CA ALA A 148 -17.91 10.00 -5.93
C ALA A 148 -18.53 9.27 -4.72
N ALA A 149 -18.77 7.96 -4.82
CA ALA A 149 -19.33 7.17 -3.72
C ALA A 149 -18.41 7.16 -2.49
N PHE A 150 -17.10 7.12 -2.70
CA PHE A 150 -16.13 7.21 -1.61
C PHE A 150 -16.16 8.61 -0.96
N LEU A 151 -16.16 9.66 -1.78
CA LEU A 151 -16.20 11.05 -1.28
C LEU A 151 -17.49 11.34 -0.50
N GLU A 152 -18.63 10.88 -1.00
CA GLU A 152 -19.92 10.97 -0.31
C GLU A 152 -19.90 10.22 1.02
N ARG A 153 -19.30 9.02 1.06
CA ARG A 153 -19.11 8.25 2.30
C ARG A 153 -18.26 9.00 3.32
N MET A 154 -17.32 9.83 2.86
CA MET A 154 -16.47 10.69 3.68
C MET A 154 -17.11 12.04 4.03
N GLY A 155 -18.31 12.35 3.52
CA GLY A 155 -19.01 13.62 3.76
C GLY A 155 -18.42 14.81 3.02
N VAL A 156 -17.77 14.57 1.86
CA VAL A 156 -17.21 15.59 0.96
C VAL A 156 -18.21 15.96 -0.14
#